data_AF-A0A2X2W6J3-F1
#
_entry.id   AF-A0A2X2W6J3-F1
#
_cell.length_a   1.000
_cell.length_b   1.000
_cell.length_c   1.000
_cell.angle_alpha   90.00
_cell.angle_beta   90.00
_cell.angle_gamma   90.00
#
_symmetry.space_group_name_H-M   'P 1'
#
loop_
_entity.id
_entity.type
_entity.pdbx_description
1 polymer ?
#
loop_
_entity_poly.entity_id
_entity_poly.type
_entity_poly.pdbx_seq_one_letter_code
_entity_poly.pdbx_strand_id
1 'polypeptide(L)'
;MTQLATGKATPHGATYDGHGVNFTLFSAHAERVELCVFDALGNEQRYDLPGRSGDVWHGYLADARPGLRYGYRVHGPWQPAQGHRFNPAKLLIDPCARRVEGELKDNPLLHGGYDEPDHRDNAAVALKCVVTADRYDWEDDAPPRTPWGNTVIYEAHVKGLTYLHPAIPSEIRGTWKALGHPVMIAVFQAVGHYRAGAVAGGAFCQ
;
A
#
# COMPACT_ATOMS: atom_id res chain seq x y z
N MET A 1 3.04 0.16 29.91
CA MET A 1 2.48 -0.42 28.66
C MET A 1 1.75 0.68 27.95
N THR A 2 2.26 1.15 26.81
CA THR A 2 1.62 2.21 26.04
C THR A 2 0.45 1.58 25.29
N GLN A 3 -0.79 1.90 25.67
CA GLN A 3 -2.00 1.43 24.98
C GLN A 3 -2.36 2.39 23.85
N LEU A 4 -2.93 1.86 22.77
CA LEU A 4 -3.57 2.68 21.75
C LEU A 4 -4.84 3.32 22.30
N ALA A 5 -5.15 4.53 21.85
CA ALA A 5 -6.48 5.08 22.03
C ALA A 5 -7.48 4.38 21.09
N THR A 6 -8.78 4.49 21.35
CA THR A 6 -9.83 3.83 20.55
C THR A 6 -9.82 4.25 19.09
N GLY A 7 -9.52 5.51 18.77
CA GLY A 7 -9.57 6.00 17.40
C GLY A 7 -10.98 5.98 16.80
N LYS A 8 -11.07 5.89 15.47
CA LYS A 8 -12.32 5.90 14.68
C LYS A 8 -12.31 4.73 13.69
N ALA A 9 -13.49 4.20 13.39
CA ALA A 9 -13.67 3.11 12.42
C ALA A 9 -13.52 3.53 10.94
N THR A 10 -13.36 4.83 10.66
CA THR A 10 -13.19 5.38 9.31
C THR A 10 -12.17 6.53 9.30
N PRO A 11 -11.52 6.81 8.17
CA PRO A 11 -11.54 6.04 6.91
C PRO A 11 -10.72 4.73 7.00
N HIS A 12 -10.83 3.87 5.98
CA HIS A 12 -10.10 2.60 5.93
C HIS A 12 -8.57 2.78 5.76
N GLY A 13 -7.80 1.88 6.37
CA GLY A 13 -6.35 1.89 6.41
C GLY A 13 -5.76 2.81 7.48
N ALA A 14 -4.51 3.22 7.29
CA ALA A 14 -3.81 4.18 8.14
C ALA A 14 -3.98 5.63 7.64
N THR A 15 -4.40 6.52 8.53
CA THR A 15 -4.61 7.95 8.22
C THR A 15 -3.94 8.84 9.25
N TYR A 16 -3.01 9.67 8.79
CA TYR A 16 -2.34 10.69 9.58
C TYR A 16 -3.18 11.98 9.65
N ASP A 17 -3.42 12.50 10.84
CA ASP A 17 -4.25 13.69 11.07
C ASP A 17 -3.46 14.96 11.49
N GLY A 18 -2.14 14.85 11.62
CA GLY A 18 -1.28 15.92 12.14
C GLY A 18 -0.72 15.62 13.54
N HIS A 19 -1.47 14.91 14.38
CA HIS A 19 -1.12 14.62 15.76
C HIS A 19 -0.73 13.15 15.97
N GLY A 20 -1.27 12.25 15.16
CA GLY A 20 -1.03 10.82 15.23
C GLY A 20 -1.64 10.09 14.04
N VAL A 21 -1.74 8.78 14.14
CA VAL A 21 -2.26 7.93 13.07
C VAL A 21 -3.43 7.11 13.57
N ASN A 22 -4.55 7.23 12.87
CA ASN A 22 -5.70 6.36 13.05
C ASN A 22 -5.54 5.13 12.14
N PHE A 23 -5.59 3.95 12.72
CA PHE A 23 -5.51 2.67 12.04
C PHE A 23 -6.88 2.00 12.02
N THR A 24 -7.24 1.42 10.89
CA THR A 24 -8.44 0.59 10.77
C THR A 24 -8.13 -0.68 9.97
N LEU A 25 -8.82 -1.77 10.29
CA LEU A 25 -8.75 -3.03 9.57
C LEU A 25 -10.11 -3.72 9.59
N PHE A 26 -10.66 -4.02 8.42
CA PHE A 26 -11.85 -4.86 8.34
C PHE A 26 -11.49 -6.32 8.59
N SER A 27 -12.19 -6.97 9.52
CA SER A 27 -12.16 -8.43 9.69
C SER A 27 -13.35 -8.90 10.52
N ALA A 28 -14.31 -9.56 9.87
CA ALA A 28 -15.51 -10.09 10.53
C ALA A 28 -15.22 -11.27 11.47
N HIS A 29 -14.27 -12.13 11.09
CA HIS A 29 -13.97 -13.38 11.79
C HIS A 29 -12.72 -13.33 12.67
N ALA A 30 -12.04 -12.19 12.76
CA ALA A 30 -10.93 -12.03 13.69
C ALA A 30 -11.44 -12.05 15.14
N GLU A 31 -10.63 -12.64 16.01
CA GLU A 31 -10.83 -12.65 17.46
C GLU A 31 -9.99 -11.56 18.16
N ARG A 32 -8.85 -11.20 17.56
CA ARG A 32 -7.96 -10.13 18.03
C ARG A 32 -7.11 -9.60 16.86
N VAL A 33 -6.86 -8.30 16.83
CA VAL A 33 -5.99 -7.66 15.84
C VAL A 33 -4.89 -6.90 16.56
N GLU A 34 -3.64 -7.22 16.22
CA GLU A 34 -2.45 -6.51 16.69
C GLU A 34 -1.91 -5.61 15.57
N LEU A 35 -1.84 -4.31 15.83
CA LEU A 35 -1.00 -3.38 15.07
C LEU A 35 0.46 -3.65 15.42
N CYS A 36 1.27 -3.91 14.40
CA CYS A 36 2.70 -4.15 14.54
C CYS A 36 3.45 -2.97 13.93
N VAL A 37 4.20 -2.23 14.73
CA VAL A 37 5.00 -1.06 14.33
C VAL A 37 6.48 -1.42 14.35
N PHE A 38 7.25 -0.90 13.40
CA PHE A 38 8.69 -1.16 13.29
C PHE A 38 9.51 0.12 13.43
N ASP A 39 10.54 0.06 14.28
CA ASP A 39 11.51 1.16 14.40
C ASP A 39 12.56 1.14 13.26
N ALA A 40 13.51 2.08 13.31
CA ALA A 40 14.56 2.19 12.31
C ALA A 40 15.54 1.00 12.30
N LEU A 41 15.65 0.26 13.41
CA LEU A 41 16.48 -0.92 13.56
C LEU A 41 15.71 -2.22 13.19
N GLY A 42 14.42 -2.10 12.88
CA GLY A 42 13.55 -3.22 12.53
C GLY A 42 12.94 -3.93 13.74
N ASN A 43 13.06 -3.39 14.96
CA ASN A 43 12.42 -3.97 16.12
C ASN A 43 10.90 -3.80 16.04
N GLU A 44 10.19 -4.88 16.32
CA GLU A 44 8.73 -4.92 16.29
C GLU A 44 8.14 -4.53 17.65
N GLN A 45 7.21 -3.59 17.66
CA GLN A 45 6.34 -3.28 18.79
C GLN A 45 4.89 -3.60 18.41
N ARG A 46 4.18 -4.33 19.29
CA ARG A 46 2.82 -4.80 19.03
C ARG A 46 1.83 -4.12 19.96
N TYR A 47 0.69 -3.74 19.40
CA TYR A 47 -0.38 -3.06 20.11
C TYR A 47 -1.71 -3.68 19.69
N ASP A 48 -2.53 -4.11 20.65
CA ASP A 48 -3.91 -4.51 20.33
C ASP A 48 -4.71 -3.31 19.82
N LEU A 49 -5.49 -3.50 18.76
CA LEU A 49 -6.51 -2.55 18.35
C LEU A 49 -7.70 -2.66 19.32
N PRO A 50 -7.96 -1.64 20.17
CA PRO A 50 -8.94 -1.76 21.24
C PRO A 50 -10.38 -1.52 20.76
N GLY A 51 -10.56 -0.83 19.63
CA GLY A 51 -11.86 -0.50 19.08
C GLY A 51 -12.34 -1.53 18.07
N ARG A 52 -13.63 -1.88 18.12
CA ARG A 52 -14.33 -2.64 17.09
C ARG A 52 -15.72 -2.06 16.89
N SER A 53 -15.98 -1.51 15.71
CA SER A 53 -17.30 -1.00 15.30
C SER A 53 -17.81 -1.85 14.15
N GLY A 54 -18.81 -2.71 14.42
CA GLY A 54 -19.21 -3.77 13.48
C GLY A 54 -18.04 -4.74 13.24
N ASP A 55 -17.64 -4.87 11.99
CA ASP A 55 -16.51 -5.73 11.57
C ASP A 55 -15.22 -4.95 11.31
N VAL A 56 -15.17 -3.67 11.71
CA VAL A 56 -13.98 -2.84 11.56
C VAL A 56 -13.28 -2.68 12.91
N TRP A 57 -12.05 -3.17 12.97
CA TRP A 57 -11.12 -2.96 14.08
C TRP A 57 -10.43 -1.62 13.92
N HIS A 58 -10.20 -0.91 15.02
CA HIS A 58 -9.59 0.41 14.97
C HIS A 58 -8.83 0.77 16.25
N GLY A 59 -7.87 1.67 16.08
CA GLY A 59 -7.03 2.20 17.16
C GLY A 59 -6.28 3.43 16.69
N TYR A 60 -5.82 4.24 17.64
CA TYR A 60 -5.10 5.47 17.37
C TYR A 60 -3.77 5.50 18.13
N LEU A 61 -2.69 5.71 17.37
CA LEU A 61 -1.35 5.88 17.91
C LEU A 61 -1.00 7.37 17.89
N ALA A 62 -0.98 7.97 19.08
CA ALA A 62 -0.52 9.35 19.24
C ALA A 62 0.95 9.47 18.83
N ASP A 63 1.30 10.64 18.29
CA ASP A 63 2.65 11.00 17.87
C ASP A 63 3.27 10.17 16.74
N ALA A 64 2.54 9.17 16.22
CA ALA A 64 2.90 8.53 14.97
C ALA A 64 2.96 9.56 13.83
N ARG A 65 3.91 9.37 12.93
CA ARG A 65 4.19 10.28 11.80
C ARG A 65 4.23 9.52 10.49
N PRO A 66 4.03 10.22 9.35
CA PRO A 66 4.32 9.66 8.03
C PRO A 66 5.74 9.09 7.96
N GLY A 67 5.91 7.97 7.26
CA GLY A 67 7.13 7.18 7.24
C GLY A 67 7.17 6.03 8.25
N LEU A 68 6.23 5.99 9.20
CA LEU A 68 6.12 4.87 10.15
C LEU A 68 5.81 3.57 9.40
N ARG A 69 6.61 2.54 9.66
CA ARG A 69 6.44 1.19 9.11
C ARG A 69 5.51 0.39 10.01
N TYR A 70 4.54 -0.28 9.41
CA TYR A 70 3.57 -1.09 10.13
C TYR A 70 3.11 -2.33 9.35
N GLY A 71 2.44 -3.23 10.06
CA GLY A 71 1.66 -4.35 9.54
C GLY A 71 0.69 -4.84 10.59
N TYR A 72 -0.03 -5.94 10.31
CA TYR A 72 -0.98 -6.52 11.24
C TYR A 72 -0.68 -7.99 11.54
N ARG A 73 -0.98 -8.42 12.77
CA ARG A 73 -1.13 -9.84 13.12
C ARG A 73 -2.57 -10.06 13.54
N VAL A 74 -3.23 -11.02 12.90
CA VAL A 74 -4.66 -11.25 13.09
C VAL A 74 -4.86 -12.64 13.66
N HIS A 75 -5.52 -12.68 14.81
CA HIS A 75 -5.86 -13.89 15.55
C HIS A 75 -7.27 -14.31 15.20
N GLY A 76 -7.51 -15.62 15.20
CA GLY A 76 -8.80 -16.21 14.93
C GLY A 76 -8.67 -17.71 14.65
N PRO A 77 -9.74 -18.36 14.18
CA PRO A 77 -9.74 -19.79 13.95
C PRO A 77 -8.80 -20.22 12.81
N TRP A 78 -8.05 -21.29 13.04
CA TRP A 78 -7.43 -22.07 11.96
C TRP A 78 -8.28 -23.32 11.71
N GLN A 79 -9.17 -23.23 10.72
CA GLN A 79 -10.07 -24.32 10.31
C GLN A 79 -10.07 -24.38 8.77
N PRO A 80 -9.03 -24.95 8.13
CA PRO A 80 -8.88 -24.95 6.67
C PRO A 80 -10.08 -25.52 5.91
N ALA A 81 -10.74 -26.53 6.47
CA ALA A 81 -11.95 -27.12 5.89
C ALA A 81 -13.14 -26.15 5.79
N GLN A 82 -13.17 -25.10 6.61
CA GLN A 82 -14.17 -24.03 6.58
C GLN A 82 -13.62 -22.73 5.96
N GLY A 83 -12.40 -22.74 5.43
CA GLY A 83 -11.74 -21.58 4.84
C GLY A 83 -11.11 -20.61 5.86
N HIS A 84 -11.24 -20.84 7.17
CA HIS A 84 -10.59 -20.01 8.19
C HIS A 84 -9.10 -20.34 8.29
N ARG A 85 -8.24 -19.34 8.05
CA ARG A 85 -6.77 -19.50 8.00
C ARG A 85 -6.04 -18.40 8.78
N PHE A 86 -6.57 -18.02 9.94
CA PHE A 86 -5.93 -17.02 10.79
C PHE A 86 -4.62 -17.59 11.36
N ASN A 87 -3.50 -16.89 11.09
CA ASN A 87 -2.18 -17.29 11.58
C ASN A 87 -1.42 -16.03 12.05
N PRO A 88 -1.41 -15.72 13.34
CA PRO A 88 -0.75 -14.53 13.87
C PRO A 88 0.78 -14.60 13.80
N ALA A 89 1.38 -15.75 13.48
CA ALA A 89 2.81 -15.83 13.18
C ALA A 89 3.17 -15.09 11.88
N LYS A 90 2.19 -14.88 10.98
CA LYS A 90 2.39 -14.16 9.73
C LYS A 90 1.99 -12.70 9.90
N LEU A 91 2.96 -11.81 9.72
CA LEU A 91 2.73 -10.40 9.52
C LEU A 91 2.03 -10.18 8.17
N LEU A 92 0.92 -9.46 8.22
CA LEU A 92 0.07 -9.13 7.09
C LEU A 92 0.23 -7.66 6.71
N ILE A 93 0.10 -7.39 5.41
CA ILE A 93 -0.04 -6.02 4.90
C ILE A 93 -1.46 -5.52 5.12
N ASP A 94 -1.59 -4.23 5.36
CA ASP A 94 -2.87 -3.53 5.34
C ASP A 94 -3.42 -3.50 3.90
N PRO A 95 -4.61 -4.05 3.64
CA PRO A 95 -5.21 -4.05 2.30
C PRO A 95 -5.49 -2.64 1.76
N CYS A 96 -5.57 -1.64 2.65
CA CYS A 96 -5.76 -0.23 2.31
C CYS A 96 -4.45 0.59 2.41
N ALA A 97 -3.29 -0.06 2.47
CA ALA A 97 -2.01 0.64 2.48
C ALA A 97 -1.79 1.44 1.20
N ARG A 98 -1.45 2.72 1.35
CA ARG A 98 -1.14 3.62 0.22
C ARG A 98 0.31 3.49 -0.26
N ARG A 99 1.18 2.93 0.57
CA ARG A 99 2.58 2.65 0.27
C ARG A 99 3.02 1.38 0.98
N VAL A 100 3.79 0.58 0.27
CA VAL A 100 4.43 -0.63 0.78
C VAL A 100 5.93 -0.53 0.53
N GLU A 101 6.74 -1.03 1.45
CA GLU A 101 8.20 -1.00 1.40
C GLU A 101 8.76 -2.42 1.58
N GLY A 102 9.81 -2.72 0.82
CA GLY A 102 10.50 -4.01 0.79
C GLY A 102 10.45 -4.66 -0.60
N GLU A 103 11.20 -5.74 -0.75
CA GLU A 103 11.18 -6.59 -1.95
C GLU A 103 10.45 -7.89 -1.64
N LEU A 104 9.47 -8.25 -2.45
CA LEU A 104 8.81 -9.55 -2.33
C LEU A 104 9.62 -10.60 -3.10
N LYS A 105 10.58 -11.20 -2.41
CA LYS A 105 11.29 -12.39 -2.90
C LYS A 105 10.54 -13.64 -2.46
N ASP A 106 10.50 -14.63 -3.33
CA ASP A 106 9.96 -15.93 -2.95
C ASP A 106 10.71 -16.46 -1.72
N ASN A 107 9.96 -16.87 -0.71
CA ASN A 107 10.50 -17.31 0.56
C ASN A 107 9.49 -18.24 1.26
N PRO A 108 9.93 -19.42 1.73
CA PRO A 108 9.03 -20.38 2.39
C PRO A 108 8.36 -19.85 3.65
N LEU A 109 8.92 -18.82 4.31
CA LEU A 109 8.31 -18.19 5.50
C LEU A 109 6.99 -17.47 5.19
N LEU A 110 6.79 -17.06 3.93
CA LEU A 110 5.57 -16.38 3.49
C LEU A 110 4.36 -17.33 3.43
N HIS A 111 4.58 -18.64 3.37
CA HIS A 111 3.50 -19.61 3.37
C HIS A 111 2.88 -19.75 4.77
N GLY A 112 1.55 -19.69 4.84
CA GLY A 112 0.79 -19.74 6.10
C GLY A 112 0.65 -21.13 6.71
N GLY A 113 0.88 -22.19 5.94
CA GLY A 113 0.59 -23.59 6.30
C GLY A 113 -0.52 -24.19 5.44
N TYR A 114 -0.59 -25.53 5.34
CA TYR A 114 -1.61 -26.24 4.58
C TYR A 114 -2.77 -26.66 5.48
N ASP A 115 -2.62 -27.78 6.18
CA ASP A 115 -3.61 -28.30 7.15
C ASP A 115 -3.35 -27.76 8.55
N GLU A 116 -2.09 -27.53 8.90
CA GLU A 116 -1.67 -26.89 10.15
C GLU A 116 -1.01 -25.53 9.88
N PRO A 117 -1.14 -24.56 10.80
CA PRO A 117 -0.52 -23.26 10.65
C PRO A 117 1.01 -23.38 10.79
N ASP A 118 1.74 -22.75 9.87
CA ASP A 118 3.18 -22.58 10.01
C ASP A 118 3.47 -21.49 11.06
N HIS A 119 4.07 -21.88 12.17
CA HIS A 119 4.33 -20.99 13.31
C HIS A 119 5.58 -20.11 13.16
N ARG A 120 6.35 -20.26 12.08
CA ARG A 120 7.54 -19.44 11.86
C ARG A 120 7.16 -18.00 11.53
N ASP A 121 7.81 -17.04 12.19
CA ASP A 121 7.60 -15.63 11.93
C ASP A 121 8.12 -15.23 10.54
N ASN A 122 7.34 -14.46 9.79
CA ASN A 122 7.73 -13.94 8.48
C ASN A 122 8.18 -12.47 8.52
N ALA A 123 8.17 -11.80 9.69
CA ALA A 123 8.39 -10.36 9.77
C ALA A 123 9.73 -9.91 9.16
N ALA A 124 10.77 -10.75 9.17
CA ALA A 124 12.06 -10.44 8.58
C ALA A 124 12.04 -10.33 7.03
N VAL A 125 11.05 -10.96 6.38
CA VAL A 125 10.96 -11.04 4.91
C VAL A 125 9.68 -10.44 4.35
N ALA A 126 8.66 -10.26 5.19
CA ALA A 126 7.39 -9.67 4.80
C ALA A 126 7.54 -8.17 4.51
N LEU A 127 6.83 -7.71 3.48
CA LEU A 127 6.70 -6.29 3.17
C LEU A 127 6.07 -5.53 4.34
N LYS A 128 6.43 -4.26 4.48
CA LYS A 128 5.86 -3.36 5.50
C LYS A 128 5.01 -2.30 4.83
N CYS A 129 3.86 -2.01 5.40
CA CYS A 129 3.08 -0.84 5.02
C CYS A 129 3.76 0.40 5.58
N VAL A 130 3.61 1.52 4.88
CA VAL A 130 4.20 2.81 5.30
C VAL A 130 3.10 3.84 5.41
N VAL A 131 2.99 4.47 6.58
CA VAL A 131 2.08 5.61 6.78
C VAL A 131 2.49 6.73 5.83
N THR A 132 1.54 7.27 5.08
CA THR A 132 1.75 8.39 4.15
C THR A 132 0.95 9.60 4.61
N ALA A 133 1.39 10.79 4.18
CA ALA A 133 0.60 12.00 4.26
C ALA A 133 0.14 12.38 2.85
N ASP A 134 -1.15 12.63 2.72
CA ASP A 134 -1.75 13.01 1.43
C ASP A 134 -1.90 14.53 1.38
N ARG A 135 -0.75 15.21 1.25
CA ARG A 135 -0.66 16.67 1.16
C ARG A 135 0.12 17.07 -0.10
N TYR A 136 -0.32 16.57 -1.25
CA TYR A 136 0.22 16.98 -2.53
C TYR A 136 -0.53 18.24 -3.04
N ASP A 137 0.21 19.27 -3.44
CA ASP A 137 -0.34 20.46 -4.08
C ASP A 137 -0.53 20.16 -5.57
N TRP A 138 -1.79 20.09 -5.99
CA TRP A 138 -2.15 19.81 -7.38
C TRP A 138 -2.13 21.05 -8.28
N GLU A 139 -1.85 22.24 -7.72
CA GLU A 139 -1.84 23.51 -8.44
C GLU A 139 -3.14 23.69 -9.26
N ASP A 140 -3.04 23.88 -10.57
CA ASP A 140 -4.15 24.10 -11.49
C ASP A 140 -4.61 22.81 -12.23
N ASP A 141 -4.24 21.62 -11.73
CA ASP A 141 -4.64 20.37 -12.40
C ASP A 141 -6.17 20.21 -12.45
N ALA A 142 -6.66 19.93 -13.66
CA ALA A 142 -8.08 19.75 -13.91
C ALA A 142 -8.31 18.67 -14.99
N PRO A 143 -9.38 17.86 -14.87
CA PRO A 143 -9.64 16.78 -15.80
C PRO A 143 -9.90 17.32 -17.23
N PRO A 144 -9.21 16.81 -18.27
CA PRO A 144 -9.39 17.27 -19.65
C PRO A 144 -10.79 17.03 -20.25
N ARG A 145 -11.54 16.02 -19.74
CA ARG A 145 -12.91 15.68 -20.17
C ARG A 145 -13.11 15.55 -21.70
N THR A 146 -12.15 14.93 -22.38
CA THR A 146 -12.21 14.69 -23.84
C THR A 146 -13.48 13.90 -24.23
N PRO A 147 -14.31 14.39 -25.18
CA PRO A 147 -15.48 13.66 -25.65
C PRO A 147 -15.10 12.31 -26.29
N TRP A 148 -15.88 11.27 -26.04
CA TRP A 148 -15.62 9.92 -26.55
C TRP A 148 -15.45 9.82 -28.07
N GLY A 149 -16.22 10.60 -28.83
CA GLY A 149 -16.08 10.64 -30.30
C GLY A 149 -14.75 11.20 -30.81
N ASN A 150 -14.00 11.87 -29.93
CA ASN A 150 -12.68 12.46 -30.20
C ASN A 150 -11.56 11.73 -29.44
N THR A 151 -11.86 10.60 -28.80
CA THR A 151 -10.89 9.85 -27.99
C THR A 151 -10.13 8.86 -28.85
N VAL A 152 -8.80 8.90 -28.75
CA VAL A 152 -7.88 7.86 -29.22
C VAL A 152 -7.05 7.40 -28.04
N ILE A 153 -6.98 6.09 -27.81
CA ILE A 153 -6.26 5.50 -26.67
C ILE A 153 -4.88 5.06 -27.16
N TYR A 154 -3.83 5.52 -26.47
CA TYR A 154 -2.46 5.07 -26.67
C TYR A 154 -2.05 4.18 -25.48
N GLU A 155 -2.09 2.87 -25.69
CA GLU A 155 -1.63 1.92 -24.68
C GLU A 155 -0.10 1.89 -24.63
N ALA A 156 0.47 2.08 -23.44
CA ALA A 156 1.90 2.08 -23.26
C ALA A 156 2.33 1.48 -21.92
N HIS A 157 3.48 0.80 -21.94
CA HIS A 157 4.14 0.30 -20.74
C HIS A 157 5.06 1.38 -20.15
N VAL A 158 4.89 1.73 -18.86
CA VAL A 158 5.67 2.78 -18.17
C VAL A 158 7.18 2.61 -18.38
N LYS A 159 7.70 1.42 -18.05
CA LYS A 159 9.11 1.05 -18.26
C LYS A 159 9.49 1.07 -19.73
N GLY A 160 8.89 0.16 -20.52
CA GLY A 160 9.24 -0.05 -21.92
C GLY A 160 9.22 1.20 -22.80
N LEU A 161 8.25 2.11 -22.60
CA LEU A 161 8.09 3.29 -23.45
C LEU A 161 9.30 4.22 -23.42
N THR A 162 9.95 4.37 -22.27
CA THR A 162 11.02 5.36 -22.07
C THR A 162 12.38 4.75 -21.76
N TYR A 163 12.47 3.43 -21.54
CA TYR A 163 13.69 2.76 -21.08
C TYR A 163 14.90 2.97 -22.00
N LEU A 164 14.66 2.94 -23.32
CA LEU A 164 15.70 3.14 -24.33
C LEU A 164 15.65 4.52 -25.00
N HIS A 165 14.83 5.45 -24.48
CA HIS A 165 14.64 6.74 -25.14
C HIS A 165 15.87 7.65 -24.94
N PRO A 166 16.65 7.97 -26.00
CA PRO A 166 17.97 8.60 -25.85
C PRO A 166 17.90 10.02 -25.29
N ALA A 167 16.83 10.75 -25.60
CA ALA A 167 16.61 12.13 -25.14
C ALA A 167 16.02 12.24 -23.72
N ILE A 168 15.79 11.11 -23.03
CA ILE A 168 15.40 11.12 -21.61
C ILE A 168 16.65 10.89 -20.76
N PRO A 169 16.87 11.67 -19.69
CA PRO A 169 17.97 11.43 -18.75
C PRO A 169 17.93 10.00 -18.20
N SER A 170 19.07 9.32 -18.20
CA SER A 170 19.18 7.89 -17.89
C SER A 170 18.57 7.49 -16.54
N GLU A 171 18.65 8.38 -15.55
CA GLU A 171 18.23 8.17 -14.18
C GLU A 171 16.71 8.16 -13.98
N ILE A 172 15.93 8.68 -14.95
CA ILE A 172 14.46 8.65 -14.90
C ILE A 172 13.84 7.72 -15.94
N ARG A 173 14.63 7.12 -16.84
CA ARG A 173 14.11 6.23 -17.88
C ARG A 173 13.34 5.06 -17.28
N GLY A 174 12.19 4.76 -17.88
CA GLY A 174 11.31 3.69 -17.46
C GLY A 174 10.54 3.96 -16.17
N THR A 175 10.44 5.21 -15.72
CA THR A 175 9.71 5.62 -14.51
C THR A 175 8.52 6.52 -14.85
N TRP A 176 7.61 6.71 -13.89
CA TRP A 176 6.50 7.67 -14.00
C TRP A 176 6.99 9.09 -14.30
N LYS A 177 8.13 9.49 -13.76
CA LYS A 177 8.73 10.82 -14.01
C LYS A 177 9.13 11.02 -15.47
N ALA A 178 9.57 9.96 -16.17
CA ALA A 178 9.88 10.05 -17.58
C ALA A 178 8.64 10.25 -18.46
N LEU A 179 7.47 9.75 -18.06
CA LEU A 179 6.23 9.96 -18.82
C LEU A 179 5.78 11.43 -18.81
N GLY A 180 6.00 12.13 -17.69
CA GLY A 180 5.76 13.57 -17.56
C GLY A 180 6.91 14.44 -18.09
N HIS A 181 7.98 13.86 -18.63
CA HIS A 181 9.11 14.63 -19.14
C HIS A 181 8.71 15.39 -20.42
N PRO A 182 9.17 16.64 -20.63
CA PRO A 182 8.78 17.45 -21.80
C PRO A 182 8.97 16.77 -23.16
N VAL A 183 10.02 15.94 -23.29
CA VAL A 183 10.27 15.12 -24.50
C VAL A 183 9.11 14.16 -24.77
N MET A 184 8.62 13.44 -23.76
CA MET A 184 7.50 12.51 -23.94
C MET A 184 6.18 13.25 -24.15
N ILE A 185 5.96 14.36 -23.45
CA ILE A 185 4.78 15.21 -23.67
C ILE A 185 4.72 15.69 -25.13
N ALA A 186 5.85 16.16 -25.68
CA ALA A 186 5.94 16.56 -27.08
C ALA A 186 5.67 15.40 -28.05
N VAL A 187 6.19 14.20 -27.77
CA VAL A 187 5.88 12.99 -28.54
C VAL A 187 4.38 12.70 -28.52
N PHE A 188 3.72 12.75 -27.36
CA PHE A 188 2.29 12.53 -27.25
C PHE A 188 1.48 13.58 -28.03
N GLN A 189 1.89 14.86 -27.97
CA GLN A 189 1.28 15.96 -28.72
C GLN A 189 1.56 15.93 -30.23
N ALA A 190 2.60 15.21 -30.67
CA ALA A 190 2.94 15.07 -32.09
C ALA A 190 2.27 13.85 -32.72
N VAL A 191 2.22 12.73 -32.00
CA VAL A 191 1.63 11.46 -32.48
C VAL A 191 0.11 11.54 -32.49
N GLY A 192 -0.48 12.30 -31.59
CA GLY A 192 -1.86 12.75 -31.71
C GLY A 192 -1.88 14.25 -31.64
N HIS A 193 -2.77 14.91 -32.39
CA HIS A 193 -3.25 16.25 -31.99
C HIS A 193 -3.99 16.22 -30.61
N TYR A 194 -3.71 15.24 -29.72
CA TYR A 194 -4.51 14.81 -28.56
C TYR A 194 -3.68 14.04 -27.50
N ARG A 195 -4.19 14.04 -26.25
CA ARG A 195 -3.47 13.76 -24.98
C ARG A 195 -3.50 12.28 -24.56
N ALA A 196 -2.40 11.80 -23.96
CA ALA A 196 -2.22 10.41 -23.50
C ALA A 196 -2.92 10.12 -22.16
N GLY A 197 -3.49 8.92 -22.04
CA GLY A 197 -3.90 8.31 -20.77
C GLY A 197 -2.99 7.12 -20.46
N ALA A 198 -2.38 7.09 -19.28
CA ALA A 198 -1.56 5.96 -18.83
C ALA A 198 -2.44 4.89 -18.17
N VAL A 199 -2.12 3.62 -18.41
CA VAL A 199 -2.74 2.48 -17.72
C VAL A 199 -2.27 2.44 -16.27
N ALA A 200 -3.21 2.32 -15.32
CA ALA A 200 -2.94 2.31 -13.89
C ALA A 200 -2.11 1.07 -13.48
N GLY A 201 -0.96 1.31 -12.83
CA GLY A 201 -0.17 0.25 -12.19
C GLY A 201 -0.63 0.05 -10.74
N GLY A 202 -1.22 -1.10 -10.43
CA GLY A 202 -1.22 -1.63 -9.06
C GLY A 202 0.21 -1.95 -8.60
N ALA A 203 0.41 -2.22 -7.31
CA ALA A 203 1.71 -2.34 -6.63
C ALA A 203 2.66 -3.48 -7.10
N PHE A 204 2.53 -3.96 -8.33
CA PHE A 204 3.44 -4.90 -8.98
C PHE A 204 4.02 -4.26 -10.24
N CYS A 205 5.13 -3.53 -10.10
CA CYS A 205 6.05 -3.28 -11.19
C CYS A 205 7.37 -3.96 -10.85
N GLN A 206 7.72 -4.99 -11.65
CA GLN A 206 9.03 -5.65 -11.68
C GLN A 206 10.07 -4.81 -12.47
#